data_AF-A0A2G2F4H2-F1
#
_entry.id   AF-A0A2G2F4H2-F1
#
_cell.length_a   1.000
_cell.length_b   1.000
_cell.length_c   1.000
_cell.angle_alpha   90.00
_cell.angle_beta   90.00
_cell.angle_gamma   90.00
#
_symmetry.space_group_name_H-M   'P 1'
#
loop_
_entity.id
_entity.type
_entity.pdbx_description
1 polymer ?
#
loop_
_entity_poly.entity_id
_entity_poly.type
_entity_poly.pdbx_seq_one_letter_code
_entity_poly.pdbx_strand_id
1 'polypeptide(L)'
;MYPIKLLDTILQAVAFMTGIILLLFFGTTGYLYWILLGLTGWIIVSSLLHLISKQKIGAYRIVVWSIYALLALVAGLFIVSGGKVAKVNFFFWPFSIIILIMYFILSIMELQTIQTKGKEDLDF
;
A
#
# COMPACT_ATOMS: atom_id res chain seq x y z
N MET A 1 10.72 20.28 -1.58
CA MET A 1 9.60 19.43 -1.08
C MET A 1 9.14 18.37 -2.09
N TYR A 2 9.16 18.67 -3.39
CA TYR A 2 8.93 17.73 -4.49
C TYR A 2 9.70 16.39 -4.43
N PRO A 3 11.02 16.34 -4.09
CA PRO A 3 11.78 15.08 -4.15
C PRO A 3 11.32 14.03 -3.12
N ILE A 4 10.86 14.45 -1.93
CA ILE A 4 10.37 13.51 -0.90
C ILE A 4 9.04 12.90 -1.32
N LYS A 5 8.14 13.68 -1.92
CA LYS A 5 6.85 13.18 -2.41
C LYS A 5 7.02 12.27 -3.63
N LEU A 6 7.98 12.58 -4.50
CA LEU A 6 8.37 11.73 -5.61
C LEU A 6 8.95 10.40 -5.10
N LEU A 7 9.85 10.42 -4.11
CA LEU A 7 10.40 9.22 -3.48
C LEU A 7 9.29 8.34 -2.89
N ASP A 8 8.35 8.93 -2.14
CA ASP A 8 7.20 8.22 -1.60
C ASP A 8 6.36 7.55 -2.72
N THR A 9 6.15 8.24 -3.82
CA THR A 9 5.38 7.69 -4.96
C THR A 9 6.13 6.59 -5.71
N ILE A 10 7.45 6.72 -5.89
CA ILE A 10 8.29 5.69 -6.50
C ILE A 10 8.25 4.42 -5.65
N LEU A 11 8.45 4.55 -4.34
CA LEU A 11 8.43 3.41 -3.45
C LEU A 11 7.03 2.78 -3.36
N GLN A 12 5.96 3.57 -3.45
CA GLN A 12 4.59 3.06 -3.60
C GLN A 12 4.44 2.21 -4.87
N ALA A 13 4.95 2.68 -6.01
CA ALA A 13 4.92 1.94 -7.26
C ALA A 13 5.72 0.63 -7.18
N VAL A 14 6.89 0.64 -6.52
CA VAL A 14 7.70 -0.56 -6.29
C VAL A 14 6.94 -1.58 -5.42
N ALA A 15 6.29 -1.12 -4.35
CA ALA A 15 5.47 -1.99 -3.50
C ALA A 15 4.30 -2.60 -4.29
N PHE A 16 3.64 -1.81 -5.15
CA PHE A 16 2.57 -2.29 -6.02
C PHE A 16 3.04 -3.35 -7.02
N MET A 17 4.15 -3.08 -7.72
CA MET A 17 4.75 -4.02 -8.67
C MET A 17 5.16 -5.32 -7.98
N THR A 18 5.73 -5.22 -6.79
CA THR A 18 6.08 -6.40 -5.97
C THR A 18 4.82 -7.21 -5.62
N GLY A 19 3.73 -6.54 -5.23
CA GLY A 19 2.44 -7.18 -4.96
C GLY A 19 1.88 -7.93 -6.18
N ILE A 20 1.94 -7.32 -7.37
CA ILE A 20 1.52 -7.96 -8.62
C ILE A 20 2.39 -9.18 -8.94
N ILE A 21 3.72 -9.05 -8.86
CA ILE A 21 4.65 -10.15 -9.14
C ILE A 21 4.37 -11.34 -8.21
N LEU A 22 4.20 -11.07 -6.91
CA LEU A 22 3.87 -12.11 -5.92
C LEU A 22 2.54 -12.81 -6.24
N LEU A 23 1.54 -12.07 -6.73
CA LEU A 23 0.25 -12.64 -7.14
C LEU A 23 0.34 -13.48 -8.41
N LEU A 24 1.14 -13.05 -9.39
CA LEU A 24 1.31 -13.75 -10.66
C LEU A 24 2.13 -15.04 -10.50
N PHE A 25 3.25 -15.00 -9.77
CA PHE A 25 4.18 -16.13 -9.69
C PHE A 25 3.67 -17.29 -8.84
N PHE A 26 2.93 -16.99 -7.78
CA PHE A 26 2.53 -18.00 -6.80
C PHE A 26 1.02 -18.27 -6.77
N GLY A 27 0.29 -17.61 -7.66
CA GLY A 27 -1.16 -17.58 -7.63
C GLY A 27 -1.70 -16.78 -6.44
N THR A 28 -2.97 -16.45 -6.53
CA THR A 28 -3.70 -15.63 -5.56
C THR A 28 -3.80 -16.27 -4.17
N THR A 29 -3.61 -17.59 -4.05
CA THR A 29 -3.84 -18.39 -2.82
C THR A 29 -2.64 -18.49 -1.87
N GLY A 30 -1.42 -18.11 -2.29
CA GLY A 30 -0.20 -18.37 -1.51
C GLY A 30 0.40 -17.19 -0.75
N TYR A 31 0.17 -15.96 -1.22
CA TYR A 31 1.04 -14.83 -0.84
C TYR A 31 0.34 -13.56 -0.35
N LEU A 32 -0.96 -13.59 -0.11
CA LEU A 32 -1.63 -12.41 0.45
C LEU A 32 -1.02 -12.00 1.80
N TYR A 33 -0.70 -12.95 2.69
CA TYR A 33 -0.02 -12.63 3.94
C TYR A 33 1.29 -11.84 3.72
N TRP A 34 2.09 -12.24 2.72
CA TRP A 34 3.33 -11.56 2.38
C TRP A 34 3.10 -10.18 1.76
N ILE A 35 2.06 -10.05 0.94
CA ILE A 35 1.64 -8.77 0.38
C ILE A 35 1.16 -7.82 1.48
N LEU A 36 0.38 -8.32 2.45
CA LEU A 36 -0.07 -7.56 3.61
C LEU A 36 1.12 -7.10 4.47
N LEU A 37 2.11 -7.97 4.70
CA LEU A 37 3.33 -7.61 5.40
C LEU A 37 4.12 -6.52 4.67
N GLY A 38 4.35 -6.69 3.37
CA GLY A 38 5.06 -5.71 2.54
C GLY A 38 4.35 -4.36 2.51
N LEU A 39 3.02 -4.37 2.36
CA LEU A 39 2.19 -3.16 2.39
C LEU A 39 2.15 -2.51 3.77
N THR A 40 2.19 -3.29 4.85
CA THR A 40 2.29 -2.76 6.22
C THR A 40 3.62 -2.05 6.42
N GLY A 41 4.74 -2.66 6.00
CA GLY A 41 6.05 -2.02 6.03
C GLY A 41 6.06 -0.73 5.20
N TRP A 42 5.41 -0.75 4.04
CA TRP A 42 5.24 0.45 3.21
C TRP A 42 4.46 1.56 3.90
N ILE A 43 3.32 1.26 4.52
CA ILE A 43 2.51 2.24 5.26
C ILE A 43 3.34 2.91 6.35
N ILE A 44 4.18 2.14 7.06
CA ILE A 44 5.07 2.66 8.10
C ILE A 44 6.10 3.63 7.50
N VAL A 45 6.82 3.20 6.46
CA VAL A 45 7.83 4.05 5.78
C VAL A 45 7.20 5.32 5.26
N SER A 46 6.06 5.20 4.59
CA SER A 46 5.33 6.35 4.04
C SER A 46 4.82 7.29 5.13
N SER A 47 4.31 6.77 6.25
CA SER A 47 3.89 7.57 7.41
C SER A 47 5.08 8.35 8.00
N LEU A 48 6.25 7.72 8.10
CA LEU A 48 7.48 8.38 8.56
C LEU A 48 7.91 9.49 7.60
N LEU A 49 7.83 9.27 6.28
CA LEU A 49 8.13 10.30 5.28
C LEU A 49 7.19 11.49 5.39
N HIS A 50 5.88 11.27 5.58
CA HIS A 50 4.89 12.35 5.80
C HIS A 50 5.15 13.12 7.10
N LEU A 51 5.54 12.42 8.17
CA LEU A 51 5.86 13.03 9.46
C LEU A 51 7.12 13.92 9.37
N ILE A 52 8.18 13.44 8.71
CA ILE A 52 9.43 14.20 8.50
C ILE A 52 9.18 15.39 7.57
N SER A 53 8.37 15.22 6.53
CA SER A 53 8.09 16.26 5.54
C SER A 53 6.96 17.22 5.91
N LYS A 54 6.29 17.00 7.05
CA LYS A 54 5.10 17.74 7.51
C LYS A 54 4.00 17.88 6.44
N GLN A 55 3.90 16.90 5.55
CA GLN A 55 2.93 16.93 4.47
C GLN A 55 1.56 16.48 4.96
N LYS A 56 0.52 17.09 4.40
CA LYS A 56 -0.86 16.66 4.65
C LYS A 56 -1.10 15.33 3.92
N ILE A 57 -1.53 14.33 4.67
CA ILE A 57 -1.91 13.02 4.14
C ILE A 57 -3.29 13.17 3.47
N GLY A 58 -3.42 12.67 2.24
CA GLY A 58 -4.70 12.69 1.53
C GLY A 58 -5.76 11.77 2.17
N ALA A 59 -7.02 12.18 2.16
CA ALA A 59 -8.11 11.42 2.79
C ALA A 59 -8.24 9.99 2.23
N TYR A 60 -8.11 9.81 0.91
CA TYR A 60 -8.15 8.48 0.28
C TYR A 60 -7.04 7.57 0.77
N ARG A 61 -5.83 8.10 0.95
CA ARG A 61 -4.68 7.36 1.51
C ARG A 61 -4.98 6.84 2.90
N ILE A 62 -5.59 7.68 3.76
CA ILE A 62 -5.99 7.28 5.11
C ILE A 62 -7.01 6.13 5.07
N VAL A 63 -8.01 6.20 4.18
CA VAL A 63 -9.02 5.14 4.01
C VAL A 63 -8.35 3.82 3.59
N VAL A 64 -7.51 3.89 2.56
CA VAL A 64 -6.78 2.72 2.04
C VAL A 64 -5.91 2.10 3.12
N TRP A 65 -5.13 2.91 3.85
CA TRP A 65 -4.28 2.46 4.96
C TRP A 65 -5.08 1.85 6.11
N SER A 66 -6.23 2.42 6.45
CA SER A 66 -7.10 1.89 7.51
C SER A 66 -7.63 0.51 7.17
N ILE A 67 -8.03 0.30 5.91
CA ILE A 67 -8.48 -1.00 5.41
C ILE A 67 -7.33 -2.02 5.48
N TYR A 68 -6.12 -1.65 5.04
CA TYR A 68 -4.95 -2.52 5.15
C TYR A 68 -4.61 -2.88 6.60
N ALA A 69 -4.56 -1.88 7.48
CA ALA A 69 -4.23 -2.08 8.88
C ALA A 69 -5.23 -3.03 9.55
N LEU A 70 -6.52 -2.91 9.24
CA LEU A 70 -7.54 -3.81 9.73
C LEU A 70 -7.34 -5.24 9.24
N LEU A 71 -7.09 -5.44 7.94
CA LEU A 71 -6.85 -6.77 7.36
C LEU A 71 -5.59 -7.42 7.95
N ALA A 72 -4.52 -6.65 8.09
CA ALA A 72 -3.28 -7.09 8.71
C ALA A 72 -3.48 -7.46 10.19
N LEU A 73 -4.27 -6.69 10.93
CA LEU A 73 -4.60 -6.96 12.33
C LEU A 73 -5.41 -8.26 12.48
N VAL A 74 -6.45 -8.45 11.65
CA VAL A 74 -7.25 -9.69 11.69
C VAL A 74 -6.39 -10.91 11.31
N ALA A 75 -5.58 -10.79 10.26
CA ALA A 75 -4.63 -11.84 9.86
C ALA A 75 -3.62 -12.16 10.97
N GLY A 76 -3.06 -11.12 11.61
CA GLY A 76 -2.11 -11.25 12.71
C GLY A 76 -2.71 -11.93 13.94
N LEU A 77 -3.90 -11.50 14.38
CA LEU A 77 -4.61 -12.12 15.51
C LEU A 77 -4.95 -13.59 15.26
N PHE A 78 -5.30 -13.94 14.02
CA PHE A 78 -5.56 -15.33 13.65
C PHE A 78 -4.30 -16.20 13.73
N ILE A 79 -3.14 -15.67 13.31
CA ILE A 79 -1.86 -16.40 13.40
C ILE A 79 -1.43 -16.55 14.86
N VAL A 80 -1.50 -15.48 15.65
CA VAL A 80 -1.11 -15.49 17.07
C VAL A 80 -2.00 -16.44 17.90
N SER A 81 -3.26 -16.62 17.51
CA SER A 81 -4.17 -17.60 18.15
C SER A 81 -3.93 -19.06 17.72
N GLY A 82 -2.85 -19.35 16.98
CA GLY A 82 -2.48 -20.69 16.54
C GLY A 82 -3.01 -21.09 15.16
N GLY A 83 -3.61 -20.14 14.43
CA GLY A 83 -4.07 -20.35 13.07
C GLY A 83 -2.93 -20.56 12.06
N LYS A 84 -3.15 -21.44 11.08
CA LYS A 84 -2.19 -21.67 9.99
C LYS A 84 -2.26 -20.54 8.95
N VAL A 85 -1.11 -20.05 8.49
CA VAL A 85 -0.99 -19.04 7.42
C VAL A 85 -1.77 -19.42 6.16
N ALA A 86 -1.80 -20.71 5.82
CA ALA A 86 -2.57 -21.20 4.67
C ALA A 86 -4.09 -20.89 4.76
N LYS A 87 -4.68 -20.94 5.97
CA LYS A 87 -6.09 -20.61 6.17
C LYS A 87 -6.37 -19.12 6.04
N VAL A 88 -5.42 -18.28 6.50
CA VAL A 88 -5.47 -16.83 6.30
C VAL A 88 -5.46 -16.51 4.81
N ASN A 89 -4.48 -17.04 4.07
CA ASN A 89 -4.40 -16.79 2.64
C ASN A 89 -5.65 -17.22 1.87
N PHE A 90 -6.26 -18.35 2.24
CA PHE A 90 -7.51 -18.80 1.63
C PHE A 90 -8.68 -17.85 1.94
N PHE A 91 -8.87 -17.48 3.21
CA PHE A 91 -9.99 -16.62 3.62
C PHE A 91 -9.91 -15.23 3.00
N PHE A 92 -8.70 -14.67 2.94
CA PHE A 92 -8.49 -13.33 2.44
C PHE A 92 -8.20 -13.25 0.94
N TRP A 93 -8.15 -14.39 0.25
CA TRP A 93 -8.00 -14.52 -1.20
C TRP A 93 -8.79 -13.49 -2.03
N PRO A 94 -10.11 -13.31 -1.84
CA PRO A 94 -10.89 -12.34 -2.65
C PRO A 94 -10.50 -10.89 -2.38
N PHE A 95 -9.98 -10.59 -1.18
CA PHE A 95 -9.55 -9.24 -0.83
C PHE A 95 -8.24 -8.84 -1.52
N SER A 96 -7.43 -9.79 -1.99
CA SER A 96 -6.16 -9.51 -2.68
C SER A 96 -6.33 -8.62 -3.91
N ILE A 97 -7.35 -8.89 -4.71
CA ILE A 97 -7.65 -8.14 -5.94
C ILE A 97 -8.19 -6.74 -5.58
N ILE A 98 -9.07 -6.66 -4.59
CA ILE A 98 -9.64 -5.38 -4.12
C ILE A 98 -8.53 -4.47 -3.61
N ILE A 99 -7.62 -5.02 -2.81
CA ILE A 99 -6.41 -4.38 -2.29
C ILE A 99 -5.57 -3.79 -3.41
N LEU A 100 -5.23 -4.60 -4.43
CA LEU A 100 -4.46 -4.12 -5.57
C LEU A 100 -5.17 -2.98 -6.30
N ILE A 101 -6.48 -3.11 -6.56
CA ILE A 101 -7.24 -2.07 -7.27
C ILE A 101 -7.23 -0.76 -6.49
N MET A 102 -7.49 -0.80 -5.17
CA MET A 102 -7.44 0.38 -4.32
C MET A 102 -6.05 1.03 -4.34
N TYR A 103 -5.00 0.21 -4.31
CA TYR A 103 -3.62 0.68 -4.33
C TYR A 103 -3.21 1.27 -5.69
N PHE A 104 -3.73 0.71 -6.78
CA PHE A 104 -3.57 1.24 -8.13
C PHE A 104 -4.22 2.62 -8.25
N ILE A 105 -5.46 2.77 -7.78
CA ILE A 105 -6.17 4.06 -7.76
C ILE A 105 -5.40 5.08 -6.92
N LEU A 106 -4.92 4.69 -5.73
CA LEU A 106 -4.11 5.56 -4.87
C LEU A 106 -2.85 6.04 -5.60
N SER A 107 -2.19 5.15 -6.36
CA SER A 107 -0.97 5.48 -7.10
C SER A 107 -1.23 6.47 -8.23
N ILE A 108 -2.33 6.32 -8.96
CA ILE A 108 -2.75 7.28 -10.00
C ILE A 108 -3.03 8.65 -9.39
N MET A 109 -3.78 8.71 -8.28
CA MET A 109 -4.12 9.98 -7.64
C MET A 109 -2.89 10.74 -7.14
N GLU A 110 -1.91 10.04 -6.57
CA GLU A 110 -0.67 10.66 -6.10
C GLU A 110 0.20 11.15 -7.26
N LEU A 111 0.29 10.39 -8.36
CA LEU A 111 0.96 10.81 -9.59
C LEU A 111 0.35 12.07 -10.18
N GLN A 112 -0.98 12.14 -10.27
CA GLN A 112 -1.69 13.33 -10.72
C GLN A 112 -1.40 14.54 -9.84
N THR A 113 -1.36 14.35 -8.51
CA THR A 113 -1.06 15.42 -7.55
C THR A 113 0.38 15.95 -7.68
N ILE A 114 1.33 15.07 -8.05
CA ILE A 114 2.71 15.48 -8.32
C ILE A 114 2.77 16.28 -9.62
N GLN A 115 2.10 15.82 -10.67
CA GLN A 115 2.10 16.49 -11.97
C GLN A 115 1.49 17.89 -11.92
N THR A 116 0.40 18.08 -11.16
CA THR A 116 -0.22 19.41 -11.01
C THR A 116 0.68 20.38 -10.27
N LYS A 117 1.28 19.96 -9.15
CA LYS A 117 2.21 20.80 -8.38
C LYS A 117 3.51 21.10 -9.12
N GLY A 118 4.02 20.14 -9.89
CA GLY A 118 5.22 20.34 -10.70
C GLY A 118 5.00 21.35 -11.84
N LYS A 119 3.77 21.53 -12.32
CA LYS A 119 3.43 22.59 -13.28
C LYS A 119 3.36 23.96 -12.62
N GLU A 120 2.69 24.05 -11.47
CA GLU A 120 2.62 25.31 -10.70
C GLU A 120 4.01 25.84 -10.32
N ASP A 121 4.95 24.96 -9.96
CA ASP A 121 6.33 25.36 -9.61
C ASP A 121 7.19 25.78 -10.83
N LEU A 122 6.77 25.47 -12.07
CA LEU A 122 7.47 25.86 -13.31
C LEU A 122 6.86 27.10 -14.00
N ASP A 123 5.67 27.52 -13.57
CA ASP A 123 4.96 28.70 -14.06
C ASP A 123 5.32 29.98 -13.25
N PHE A 124 6.30 29.89 -12.34
CA PHE A 124 6.95 31.02 -11.64
C PHE A 124 8.37 31.25 -12.17
#